data_AF-A0A1V4HT83-F1
#
_entry.id   AF-A0A1V4HT83-F1
#
_cell.length_a   1.000
_cell.length_b   1.000
_cell.length_c   1.000
_cell.angle_alpha   90.00
_cell.angle_beta   90.00
_cell.angle_gamma   90.00
#
_symmetry.space_group_name_H-M   'P 1'
#
loop_
_entity.id
_entity.type
_entity.pdbx_description
1 polymer ?
#
loop_
_entity_poly.entity_id
_entity_poly.type
_entity_poly.pdbx_seq_one_letter_code
_entity_poly.pdbx_strand_id
1 'polypeptide(L)'
;MPFTFAHPTYAFPLKFISPRWFSLTGLVLGSMAPDFEYFLALEPYQTIGHSFAGFFLQGIPLCLLFAYLFHTFVKESLVLHLPSILDINRRGYSLLSSWGLPTLSAFSHT
;
A
#
# COMPACT_ATOMS: atom_id res chain seq x y z
N MET A 1 -8.69 -16.54 -1.25
CA MET A 1 -9.94 -16.55 -2.05
C MET A 1 -10.17 -15.15 -2.65
N PRO A 2 -10.91 -15.01 -3.77
CA PRO A 2 -10.59 -14.04 -4.82
C PRO A 2 -11.29 -12.71 -4.61
N PHE A 3 -10.62 -11.76 -3.94
CA PHE A 3 -10.66 -10.34 -4.30
C PHE A 3 -9.70 -9.59 -3.38
N THR A 4 -8.39 -9.72 -3.64
CA THR A 4 -7.36 -8.98 -2.91
C THR A 4 -7.61 -7.46 -2.99
N PHE A 5 -8.21 -6.97 -4.10
CA PHE A 5 -8.63 -5.58 -4.25
C PHE A 5 -9.88 -5.16 -3.46
N ALA A 6 -10.70 -6.10 -2.95
CA ALA A 6 -11.84 -5.72 -2.09
C ALA A 6 -11.36 -5.23 -0.72
N HIS A 7 -10.27 -5.77 -0.19
CA HIS A 7 -9.73 -5.39 1.11
C HIS A 7 -9.29 -3.91 1.17
N PRO A 8 -8.56 -3.38 0.17
CA PRO A 8 -8.29 -1.95 0.05
C PRO A 8 -9.54 -1.07 0.03
N THR A 9 -10.63 -1.52 -0.60
CA THR A 9 -11.88 -0.72 -0.67
C THR A 9 -12.53 -0.55 0.71
N TYR A 10 -12.44 -1.57 1.56
CA TYR A 10 -12.89 -1.49 2.96
C TYR A 10 -11.96 -0.66 3.84
N ALA A 11 -10.68 -0.64 3.52
CA ALA A 11 -9.71 0.14 4.26
C ALA A 11 -9.82 1.63 3.89
N PHE A 12 -10.08 1.99 2.63
CA PHE A 12 -10.12 3.35 2.12
C PHE A 12 -10.83 4.41 3.00
N PRO A 13 -12.00 4.14 3.62
CA PRO A 13 -12.65 5.06 4.57
C PRO A 13 -11.75 5.52 5.73
N LEU A 14 -10.84 4.68 6.23
CA LEU A 14 -9.93 5.02 7.34
C LEU A 14 -9.00 6.19 6.99
N LYS A 15 -8.67 6.36 5.70
CA LYS A 15 -7.89 7.51 5.24
C LYS A 15 -8.62 8.83 5.48
N PHE A 16 -9.95 8.86 5.38
CA PHE A 16 -10.75 10.06 5.63
C PHE A 16 -10.95 10.35 7.11
N ILE A 17 -10.98 9.31 7.95
CA ILE A 17 -11.14 9.45 9.40
C ILE A 17 -9.88 10.07 10.04
N SER A 18 -8.69 9.68 9.59
CA SER A 18 -7.44 10.16 10.18
C SER A 18 -6.30 10.23 9.14
N PRO A 19 -6.37 11.19 8.19
CA PRO A 19 -5.44 11.27 7.07
C PRO A 19 -3.99 11.50 7.47
N ARG A 20 -3.76 12.09 8.66
CA ARG A 20 -2.43 12.35 9.22
C ARG A 20 -1.75 11.09 9.77
N TRP A 21 -2.53 10.12 10.24
CA TRP A 21 -2.02 8.89 10.86
C TRP A 21 -1.92 7.73 9.88
N PHE A 22 -2.74 7.74 8.82
CA PHE A 22 -2.81 6.64 7.87
C PHE A 22 -2.19 6.98 6.52
N SER A 23 -1.17 6.19 6.13
CA SER A 23 -0.62 6.19 4.77
C SER A 23 -1.51 5.36 3.85
N LEU A 24 -1.91 5.89 2.70
CA LEU A 24 -2.75 5.15 1.74
C LEU A 24 -2.02 3.90 1.22
N THR A 25 -0.73 4.02 0.91
CA THR A 25 0.10 2.88 0.48
C THR A 25 0.14 1.80 1.56
N GLY A 26 0.36 2.18 2.81
CA GLY A 26 0.39 1.23 3.93
C GLY A 26 -0.97 0.56 4.16
N LEU A 27 -2.05 1.31 3.99
CA LEU A 27 -3.41 0.81 4.15
C LEU A 27 -3.78 -0.21 3.07
N VAL A 28 -3.45 0.10 1.81
CA VAL A 28 -3.64 -0.80 0.67
C VAL A 28 -2.80 -2.05 0.85
N LEU A 29 -1.48 -1.92 1.03
CA LEU A 29 -0.59 -3.07 1.15
C LEU A 29 -0.89 -3.91 2.40
N GLY A 30 -1.17 -3.27 3.54
CA GLY A 30 -1.53 -3.96 4.78
C GLY A 30 -2.83 -4.75 4.65
N SER A 31 -3.82 -4.24 3.92
CA SER A 31 -5.06 -4.96 3.64
C SER A 31 -4.86 -6.16 2.71
N MET A 32 -3.78 -6.16 1.91
CA MET A 32 -3.40 -7.25 1.00
C MET A 32 -2.33 -8.19 1.60
N ALA A 33 -1.73 -7.83 2.74
CA ALA A 33 -0.64 -8.55 3.38
C ALA A 33 -0.87 -10.05 3.59
N PRO A 34 -2.04 -10.51 4.09
CA PRO A 34 -2.27 -11.94 4.27
C PRO A 34 -2.29 -12.72 2.94
N ASP A 35 -2.56 -12.04 1.81
CA ASP A 35 -2.61 -12.65 0.50
C ASP A 35 -1.23 -12.70 -0.21
N PHE A 36 -0.23 -11.96 0.27
CA PHE A 36 1.10 -11.91 -0.37
C PHE A 36 1.80 -13.26 -0.44
N GLU A 37 1.52 -14.13 0.52
CA GLU A 37 2.05 -15.50 0.53
C GLU A 37 1.63 -16.27 -0.73
N TYR A 38 0.35 -16.18 -1.12
CA TYR A 38 -0.15 -16.83 -2.33
C TYR A 38 0.49 -16.22 -3.60
N PHE A 39 0.70 -14.90 -3.63
CA PHE A 39 1.34 -14.26 -4.78
C PHE A 39 2.81 -14.69 -4.95
N LEU A 40 3.54 -14.88 -3.86
CA LEU A 40 4.93 -15.31 -3.90
C LEU A 40 5.07 -16.81 -4.19
N ALA A 41 4.21 -17.63 -3.59
CA ALA A 41 4.22 -19.08 -3.81
C ALA A 41 3.58 -19.48 -5.16
N LEU A 42 2.79 -18.60 -5.78
CA LEU A 42 1.97 -18.88 -6.98
C LEU A 42 1.07 -20.12 -6.83
N GLU A 43 0.80 -20.51 -5.60
CA GLU A 43 0.04 -21.70 -5.22
C GLU A 43 -0.85 -21.32 -4.03
N PRO A 44 -2.07 -21.88 -3.89
CA PRO A 44 -2.94 -21.64 -2.74
C PRO A 44 -2.43 -22.38 -1.49
N TYR A 45 -1.18 -22.14 -1.11
CA TYR A 45 -0.53 -22.72 0.06
C TYR A 45 -0.62 -21.76 1.24
N GLN A 46 -0.96 -22.28 2.42
CA GLN A 46 -1.09 -21.52 3.66
C GLN A 46 -0.01 -21.99 4.65
N THR A 47 0.95 -21.12 4.99
CA THR A 47 1.89 -21.36 6.10
C THR A 47 1.51 -20.50 7.30
N ILE A 48 2.03 -19.29 7.37
CA ILE A 48 1.95 -18.43 8.55
C ILE A 48 1.27 -17.09 8.26
N GLY A 49 0.99 -16.74 7.00
CA GLY A 49 0.44 -15.43 6.61
C GLY A 49 -0.87 -15.05 7.29
N HIS A 50 -1.66 -16.03 7.74
CA HIS A 50 -2.90 -15.83 8.50
C HIS A 50 -2.73 -15.87 10.04
N SER A 51 -1.51 -16.03 10.53
CA SER A 51 -1.19 -15.97 11.96
C SER A 51 -0.75 -14.57 12.37
N PHE A 52 -0.99 -14.20 13.63
CA PHE A 52 -0.51 -12.91 14.16
C PHE A 52 1.01 -12.80 14.08
N ALA A 53 1.74 -13.89 14.32
CA ALA A 53 3.20 -13.92 14.19
C ALA A 53 3.66 -13.74 12.72
N GLY A 54 3.00 -14.42 11.77
CA GLY A 54 3.31 -14.26 10.35
C GLY A 54 3.01 -12.87 9.82
N PHE A 55 2.03 -12.15 10.38
CA PHE A 55 1.85 -10.74 10.06
C PHE A 55 3.10 -9.90 10.36
N PHE A 56 3.72 -10.07 11.53
CA PHE A 56 4.94 -9.32 11.88
C PHE A 56 6.19 -9.82 11.15
N LEU A 57 6.32 -11.13 10.93
CA LEU A 57 7.51 -11.74 10.34
C LEU A 57 7.52 -11.71 8.81
N GLN A 58 6.35 -11.70 8.17
CA GLN A 58 6.22 -11.78 6.71
C GLN A 58 5.38 -10.62 6.17
N GLY A 59 4.22 -10.34 6.76
CA GLY A 59 3.33 -9.28 6.31
C GLY A 59 3.98 -7.89 6.29
N ILE A 60 4.50 -7.43 7.44
CA ILE A 60 5.13 -6.11 7.56
C ILE A 60 6.37 -5.98 6.66
N PRO A 61 7.33 -6.93 6.65
CA PRO A 61 8.49 -6.86 5.75
C PRO A 61 8.10 -6.80 4.27
N LEU A 62 7.15 -7.61 3.84
CA LEU A 62 6.67 -7.60 2.44
C LEU A 62 5.93 -6.30 2.09
N CYS A 63 5.10 -5.78 3.00
CA CYS A 63 4.47 -4.47 2.81
C CYS A 63 5.51 -3.36 2.62
N LEU A 64 6.57 -3.34 3.43
CA LEU A 64 7.64 -2.34 3.29
C LEU A 64 8.42 -2.51 1.99
N LEU A 65 8.75 -3.75 1.63
CA LEU A 65 9.43 -4.07 0.38
C LEU A 65 8.61 -3.64 -0.84
N PHE A 66 7.32 -3.99 -0.88
CA PHE A 66 6.44 -3.59 -1.98
C PHE A 66 6.17 -2.09 -2.01
N ALA A 67 6.05 -1.43 -0.86
CA ALA A 67 5.96 0.02 -0.81
C ALA A 67 7.20 0.67 -1.43
N TYR A 68 8.39 0.19 -1.06
CA TYR A 68 9.66 0.67 -1.61
C TYR A 68 9.71 0.46 -3.13
N LEU A 69 9.50 -0.77 -3.61
CA LEU A 69 9.52 -1.08 -5.04
C LEU A 69 8.49 -0.26 -5.84
N PHE A 70 7.29 -0.10 -5.29
CA PHE A 70 6.23 0.68 -5.93
C PHE A 70 6.64 2.15 -6.06
N HIS A 71 7.11 2.78 -4.98
CA HIS A 71 7.47 4.20 -5.00
C HIS A 71 8.74 4.49 -5.80
N THR A 72 9.66 3.53 -5.90
CA THR A 72 10.92 3.70 -6.65
C THR A 72 10.77 3.41 -8.14
N PHE A 73 10.06 2.35 -8.54
CA PHE A 73 10.06 1.90 -9.94
C PHE A 73 8.70 2.08 -10.64
N VAL A 74 7.61 1.81 -9.92
CA VAL A 74 6.29 1.68 -10.55
C VAL A 74 5.54 3.00 -10.59
N LYS A 75 5.61 3.80 -9.51
CA LYS A 75 4.80 5.02 -9.34
C LYS A 75 4.98 5.99 -10.51
N GLU A 76 6.22 6.26 -10.88
CA GLU A 76 6.53 7.22 -11.94
C GLU A 76 6.04 6.72 -13.30
N SER A 77 6.41 5.49 -13.65
CA SER A 77 5.97 4.84 -14.88
C SER A 77 4.45 4.78 -15.00
N LEU A 78 3.75 4.46 -13.91
CA LEU A 78 2.29 4.38 -13.89
C LEU A 78 1.65 5.76 -14.18
N VAL A 79 2.10 6.81 -13.48
CA VAL A 79 1.59 8.17 -13.63
C VAL A 79 1.78 8.71 -15.05
N LEU A 80 2.93 8.42 -15.67
CA LEU A 80 3.23 8.87 -17.03
C LEU A 80 2.34 8.22 -18.10
N HIS A 81 1.82 7.01 -17.85
CA HIS A 81 1.03 6.24 -18.81
C HIS A 81 -0.46 6.14 -18.45
N LEU A 82 -0.92 6.85 -17.40
CA LEU A 82 -2.35 6.88 -17.08
C LEU A 82 -3.15 7.53 -18.24
N PRO A 83 -4.41 7.12 -18.48
CA PRO A 83 -5.30 7.76 -19.43
C PRO A 83 -5.90 9.06 -18.88
N SER A 84 -6.13 10.06 -19.74
CA SER A 84 -6.66 11.37 -19.35
C SER A 84 -8.16 11.38 -19.03
N ILE A 85 -8.78 10.21 -18.85
CA ILE A 85 -10.18 10.08 -18.47
C ILE A 85 -10.40 10.77 -17.10
N LEU A 86 -11.41 11.64 -17.00
CA LEU A 86 -11.78 12.32 -15.75
C LEU A 86 -10.61 13.06 -15.05
N ASP A 87 -9.64 13.57 -15.81
CA ASP A 87 -8.43 14.26 -15.30
C ASP A 87 -7.57 13.41 -14.35
N ILE A 88 -7.65 12.08 -14.43
CA ILE A 88 -6.90 11.17 -13.57
C ILE A 88 -5.39 11.38 -13.72
N ASN A 89 -4.90 11.66 -14.94
CA ASN A 89 -3.49 11.97 -15.19
C ASN A 89 -3.01 13.15 -14.37
N ARG A 90 -3.77 14.25 -14.38
CA ARG A 90 -3.41 15.47 -13.66
C ARG A 90 -3.34 15.24 -12.16
N ARG A 91 -4.26 14.43 -11.62
CA ARG A 91 -4.22 13.99 -10.22
C ARG A 91 -3.00 13.10 -9.95
N GLY A 92 -2.68 12.17 -10.86
CA GLY A 92 -1.48 11.34 -10.79
C GLY A 92 -0.20 12.16 -10.73
N TYR A 93 -0.06 13.19 -11.58
CA TYR A 93 1.10 14.09 -11.57
C TYR A 93 1.28 14.81 -10.24
N SER A 94 0.19 15.19 -9.55
CA SER A 94 0.27 15.80 -8.22
C SER A 94 0.84 14.86 -7.14
N LEU A 95 0.80 13.54 -7.38
CA LEU A 95 1.29 12.50 -6.48
C LEU A 95 2.74 12.06 -6.76
N LEU A 96 3.36 12.58 -7.83
CA LEU A 96 4.78 12.36 -8.15
C LEU A 96 5.73 13.04 -7.15
N SER A 97 5.23 13.87 -6.23
CA SER A 97 6.04 14.43 -5.15
C SER A 97 6.81 13.33 -4.41
N SER A 98 7.96 13.72 -3.83
CA SER A 98 8.84 12.78 -3.15
C SER A 98 8.07 12.05 -2.06
N TRP A 99 7.97 10.72 -2.20
CA TRP A 99 7.39 9.90 -1.16
C TRP A 99 8.37 9.88 0.01
N GLY A 100 7.91 10.36 1.16
CA GLY A 100 8.68 10.37 2.40
C GLY A 100 7.83 9.82 3.54
N LEU A 101 8.46 9.02 4.41
CA LEU A 101 7.86 8.73 5.71
C LEU A 101 7.88 10.04 6.51
N PRO A 102 6.75 10.51 7.07
CA PRO A 102 6.79 11.62 8.00
C PRO A 102 7.70 11.21 9.15
N THR A 103 8.86 11.86 9.25
CA THR A 103 9.78 11.70 10.36
C THR A 103 9.05 12.06 11.65
N LEU A 104 9.40 11.42 12.76
CA LEU A 104 8.78 11.66 14.07
C LEU A 104 8.81 13.15 14.51
N SER A 105 9.67 13.98 13.91
CA SER A 105 9.68 15.44 14.08
C SER A 105 8.42 16.15 13.55
N ALA A 106 7.63 15.53 12.69
CA ALA A 106 6.33 16.05 12.23
C ALA A 106 5.22 15.88 13.28
N PHE A 107 5.48 15.15 14.37
CA PHE A 107 4.56 14.91 15.48
C PHE A 107 4.85 15.78 16.71
N SER A 108 5.96 16.52 16.75
CA SER A 108 6.34 17.34 17.93
C SER A 108 5.75 18.75 17.95
N HIS A 109 4.84 19.09 17.03
CA HIS A 109 4.10 20.35 17.02
C HIS A 109 2.60 20.09 17.21
N THR A 110 2.23 19.66 18.42
CA THR A 110 0.95 19.94 19.12
C THR A 110 1.07 19.46 20.55
#